data_AF-A0A955CL36-F1
#
_entry.id   AF-A0A955CL36-F1
#
_cell.length_a   1.000
_cell.length_b   1.000
_cell.length_c   1.000
_cell.angle_alpha   90.00
_cell.angle_beta   90.00
_cell.angle_gamma   90.00
#
_symmetry.space_group_name_H-M   'P 1'
#
loop_
_entity.id
_entity.type
_entity.pdbx_description
1 polymer ?
#
loop_
_entity_poly.entity_id
_entity_poly.type
_entity_poly.pdbx_seq_one_letter_code
_entity_poly.pdbx_strand_id
1 'polypeptide(L)'
;SPEYSAKVLHRLARGEPVAQRTPARLLSDRELEAFRWIGRGLKTAEIAEKMQLSPNTIETYRARIKQKLELKHTAELARVATQWVLENGD
;
A
#
# COMPACT_ATOMS: atom_id res chain seq x y z
N SER A 1 3.56 8.32 12.81
CA SER A 1 2.78 9.55 12.99
C SER A 1 1.41 9.23 13.57
N PRO A 2 0.91 10.04 14.52
CA PRO A 2 -0.34 9.80 15.27
C PRO A 2 -1.62 9.75 14.41
N GLU A 3 -1.60 10.34 13.22
CA GLU A 3 -2.77 10.38 12.31
C GLU A 3 -3.19 9.00 11.76
N TYR A 4 -2.26 8.03 11.73
CA TYR A 4 -2.51 6.70 11.20
C TYR A 4 -3.52 5.91 12.04
N SER A 5 -3.45 6.03 13.37
CA SER A 5 -4.39 5.36 14.27
C SER A 5 -5.80 5.96 14.15
N ALA A 6 -5.91 7.28 13.98
CA ALA A 6 -7.20 7.96 13.90
C ALA A 6 -8.00 7.57 12.65
N LYS A 7 -7.36 7.49 11.46
CA LYS A 7 -8.04 7.12 10.21
C LYS A 7 -8.43 5.64 10.14
N VAL A 8 -7.70 4.76 10.81
CA VAL A 8 -8.05 3.33 10.90
C VAL A 8 -9.18 3.12 11.91
N LEU A 9 -9.10 3.74 13.11
CA LEU A 9 -10.16 3.69 14.11
C LEU A 9 -11.50 4.26 13.59
N HIS A 10 -11.47 5.38 12.87
CA HIS A 10 -12.70 5.99 12.33
C HIS A 10 -13.42 5.07 11.32
N ARG A 11 -12.70 4.14 10.68
CA ARG A 11 -13.27 3.26 9.66
C ARG A 11 -13.89 1.99 10.24
N LEU A 12 -13.27 1.43 11.27
CA LEU A 12 -13.84 0.31 12.03
C LEU A 12 -15.18 0.69 12.68
N ALA A 13 -15.31 1.94 13.12
CA ALA A 13 -16.56 2.47 13.68
C ALA A 13 -17.72 2.61 12.66
N ARG A 14 -17.45 2.63 11.35
CA ARG A 14 -18.47 2.85 10.31
C ARG A 14 -18.99 1.60 9.61
N GLY A 15 -18.47 0.41 9.92
CA GLY A 15 -19.01 -0.84 9.38
C GLY A 15 -19.03 -0.93 7.85
N GLU A 16 -18.06 -0.33 7.15
CA GLU A 16 -18.04 -0.37 5.69
C GLU A 16 -17.87 -1.81 5.17
N PRO A 17 -18.72 -2.28 4.24
CA PRO A 17 -18.65 -3.62 3.67
C PRO A 17 -17.26 -3.89 3.08
N VAL A 18 -16.72 -5.09 3.33
CA VAL A 18 -15.41 -5.55 2.85
C VAL A 18 -15.26 -5.37 1.33
N ALA A 19 -16.37 -5.44 0.58
CA ALA A 19 -16.44 -5.27 -0.87
C ALA A 19 -16.05 -3.86 -1.39
N GLN A 20 -15.95 -2.83 -0.53
CA GLN A 20 -15.56 -1.47 -0.95
C GLN A 20 -14.13 -1.06 -0.52
N ARG A 21 -13.35 -1.99 0.04
CA ARG A 21 -12.01 -1.75 0.54
C ARG A 21 -10.97 -1.76 -0.59
N THR A 22 -10.94 -0.71 -1.41
CA THR A 22 -9.91 -0.55 -2.44
C THR A 22 -8.57 -0.12 -1.84
N PRO A 23 -7.42 -0.51 -2.42
CA PRO A 23 -6.11 -0.03 -1.99
C PRO A 23 -6.03 1.50 -1.92
N ALA A 24 -6.64 2.20 -2.89
CA ALA A 24 -6.71 3.66 -2.93
C ALA A 24 -7.40 4.30 -1.70
N ARG A 25 -8.34 3.61 -1.07
CA ARG A 25 -8.99 4.09 0.16
C ARG A 25 -8.18 3.72 1.41
N LEU A 26 -7.55 2.53 1.42
CA LEU A 26 -6.88 1.97 2.61
C LEU A 26 -5.48 2.55 2.85
N LEU A 27 -4.74 2.83 1.78
CA LEU A 27 -3.37 3.30 1.84
C LEU A 27 -3.30 4.83 1.98
N SER A 28 -2.23 5.34 2.60
CA SER A 28 -1.91 6.76 2.49
C SER A 28 -1.37 7.08 1.09
N ASP A 29 -1.34 8.36 0.70
CA ASP A 29 -0.86 8.76 -0.64
C ASP A 29 0.56 8.24 -0.93
N ARG A 30 1.45 8.28 0.08
CA ARG A 30 2.82 7.77 -0.04
C ARG A 30 2.89 6.25 -0.09
N GLU A 31 2.04 5.56 0.66
CA GLU A 31 1.96 4.09 0.59
C GLU A 31 1.38 3.64 -0.74
N LEU A 32 0.37 4.34 -1.25
CA LEU A 32 -0.24 4.08 -2.55
C LEU A 32 0.76 4.35 -3.68
N GLU A 33 1.54 5.43 -3.58
CA GLU A 33 2.65 5.70 -4.51
C GLU A 33 3.66 4.54 -4.55
N ALA A 34 4.15 4.08 -3.39
CA ALA A 34 5.04 2.93 -3.32
C ALA A 34 4.36 1.65 -3.86
N PHE A 35 3.09 1.43 -3.51
CA PHE A 35 2.29 0.29 -3.97
C PHE A 35 2.18 0.24 -5.50
N ARG A 36 1.99 1.38 -6.17
CA ARG A 36 1.97 1.46 -7.63
C ARG A 36 3.30 1.06 -8.26
N TRP A 37 4.40 1.55 -7.71
CA TRP A 37 5.73 1.14 -8.20
C TRP A 37 6.00 -0.35 -8.02
N ILE A 38 5.53 -0.94 -6.91
CA ILE A 38 5.56 -2.40 -6.71
C ILE A 38 4.74 -3.09 -7.80
N GLY A 39 3.54 -2.61 -8.11
CA GLY A 39 2.67 -3.17 -9.13
C GLY A 39 3.28 -3.14 -10.54
N ARG A 40 4.06 -2.09 -10.83
CA ARG A 40 4.86 -1.95 -12.05
C ARG A 40 6.16 -2.77 -12.06
N GLY A 41 6.43 -3.54 -11.00
CA GLY A 41 7.55 -4.48 -10.95
C GLY A 41 8.88 -3.92 -10.45
N LEU A 42 8.91 -2.72 -9.87
CA LEU A 42 10.16 -2.11 -9.37
C LEU A 42 10.64 -2.77 -8.07
N LYS A 43 11.96 -2.89 -7.95
CA LYS A 43 12.65 -3.37 -6.74
C LYS A 43 12.71 -2.28 -5.67
N THR A 44 12.84 -2.68 -4.40
CA THR A 44 12.89 -1.75 -3.26
C THR A 44 13.90 -0.60 -3.45
N ALA A 45 15.09 -0.87 -4.01
CA ALA A 45 16.09 0.16 -4.27
C ALA A 45 15.64 1.18 -5.34
N GLU A 46 15.06 0.72 -6.44
CA GLU A 46 14.58 1.58 -7.53
C GLU A 46 13.40 2.45 -7.07
N ILE A 47 12.53 1.89 -6.23
CA ILE A 47 11.43 2.64 -5.60
C ILE A 47 11.99 3.71 -4.66
N ALA A 48 13.00 3.35 -3.86
CA ALA A 48 13.64 4.27 -2.93
C ALA A 48 14.26 5.47 -3.67
N GLU A 49 14.98 5.21 -4.76
CA GLU A 49 15.52 6.25 -5.63
C GLU A 49 14.43 7.14 -6.24
N LYS A 50 13.38 6.54 -6.83
CA LYS A 50 12.27 7.30 -7.44
C LYS A 50 11.53 8.18 -6.44
N MET A 51 11.35 7.70 -5.22
CA MET A 51 10.64 8.43 -4.16
C MET A 51 11.56 9.34 -3.35
N GLN A 52 12.88 9.35 -3.62
CA GLN A 52 13.89 10.06 -2.85
C GLN A 52 13.86 9.68 -1.34
N LEU A 53 13.74 8.38 -1.07
CA LEU A 53 13.66 7.81 0.28
C LEU A 53 14.75 6.75 0.49
N SER A 54 14.94 6.32 1.74
CA SER A 54 15.81 5.19 2.02
C SER A 54 15.14 3.85 1.68
N PRO A 55 15.89 2.81 1.30
CA PRO A 55 15.34 1.45 1.14
C PRO A 55 14.59 0.95 2.38
N ASN A 56 15.06 1.29 3.59
CA ASN A 56 14.40 0.95 4.84
C ASN A 56 13.02 1.61 4.99
N THR A 57 12.86 2.84 4.47
CA THR A 57 11.56 3.51 4.43
C THR A 57 10.60 2.77 3.51
N ILE A 58 11.06 2.29 2.36
CA ILE A 58 10.25 1.49 1.43
C ILE A 58 9.85 0.14 2.06
N GLU A 59 10.77 -0.53 2.77
CA GLU A 59 10.43 -1.75 3.53
C GLU A 59 9.37 -1.47 4.60
N THR A 60 9.46 -0.32 5.28
CA THR A 60 8.43 0.13 6.24
C THR A 60 7.08 0.32 5.56
N TYR A 61 7.04 0.92 4.36
CA TYR A 61 5.81 1.05 3.58
C TYR A 61 5.27 -0.31 3.17
N ARG A 62 6.09 -1.22 2.64
CA ARG A 62 5.69 -2.60 2.31
C ARG A 62 5.06 -3.32 3.51
N ALA A 63 5.64 -3.18 4.70
CA ALA A 63 5.08 -3.76 5.93
C ALA A 63 3.72 -3.17 6.29
N ARG A 64 3.56 -1.84 6.24
CA ARG A 64 2.29 -1.15 6.51
C ARG A 64 1.21 -1.47 5.48
N ILE A 65 1.56 -1.52 4.19
CA ILE A 65 0.66 -1.90 3.12
C ILE A 65 0.14 -3.32 3.35
N LYS A 66 1.03 -4.28 3.64
CA LYS A 66 0.63 -5.66 3.98
C LYS A 66 -0.35 -5.69 5.15
N GLN A 67 -0.08 -4.96 6.24
CA GLN A 67 -1.00 -4.90 7.37
C GLN A 67 -2.36 -4.29 6.99
N LYS A 68 -2.38 -3.19 6.22
CA LYS A 68 -3.61 -2.49 5.84
C LYS A 68 -4.47 -3.25 4.84
N LEU A 69 -3.83 -4.03 3.97
CA LEU A 69 -4.48 -4.88 2.98
C LEU A 69 -4.66 -6.33 3.47
N GLU A 70 -4.32 -6.62 4.72
CA GLU A 70 -4.41 -7.95 5.36
C GLU A 70 -3.62 -9.05 4.61
N LEU A 71 -2.51 -8.69 3.96
CA LEU A 71 -1.66 -9.58 3.18
C LEU A 71 -0.56 -10.19 4.06
N LYS A 72 -0.31 -11.48 3.89
CA LYS A 72 0.68 -12.20 4.71
C LYS A 72 2.08 -12.16 4.08
N HIS A 73 2.16 -12.22 2.76
CA HIS A 73 3.43 -12.45 2.07
C HIS A 73 3.76 -11.37 1.04
N THR A 74 5.07 -11.18 0.79
CA THR A 74 5.55 -10.20 -0.20
C THR A 74 5.12 -10.55 -1.63
N ALA A 75 5.02 -11.85 -1.96
CA ALA A 75 4.49 -12.29 -3.25
C ALA A 75 3.02 -11.91 -3.44
N GLU A 76 2.23 -12.00 -2.37
CA GLU A 76 0.82 -11.58 -2.35
C GLU A 76 0.70 -10.07 -2.57
N LEU A 77 1.53 -9.28 -1.89
CA LEU A 77 1.63 -7.83 -2.11
C LEU A 77 1.95 -7.50 -3.57
N ALA A 78 2.94 -8.16 -4.16
CA ALA A 78 3.30 -7.95 -5.56
C ALA A 78 2.14 -8.28 -6.50
N ARG A 79 1.49 -9.44 -6.31
CA ARG A 79 0.34 -9.86 -7.12
C ARG A 79 -0.82 -8.86 -7.05
N VAL A 80 -1.22 -8.46 -5.84
CA VAL A 80 -2.34 -7.52 -5.63
C VAL A 80 -1.99 -6.15 -6.20
N ALA A 81 -0.75 -5.68 -6.05
CA ALA A 81 -0.30 -4.42 -6.64
C ALA A 81 -0.32 -4.45 -8.17
N THR A 82 0.17 -5.52 -8.79
CA THR A 82 0.17 -5.67 -10.25
C THR A 82 -1.26 -5.71 -10.79
N GLN A 83 -2.15 -6.48 -10.15
CA GLN A 83 -3.55 -6.51 -10.54
C GLN A 83 -4.20 -5.12 -10.44
N TRP A 84 -3.97 -4.40 -9.34
CA TRP A 84 -4.53 -3.07 -9.14
C TRP A 84 -4.06 -2.07 -10.22
N VAL A 85 -2.78 -2.09 -10.57
CA VAL A 85 -2.22 -1.22 -11.63
C VAL A 85 -2.88 -1.51 -12.99
N LEU A 86 -3.05 -2.80 -13.34
CA LEU A 86 -3.71 -3.21 -14.59
C LEU A 86 -5.17 -2.78 -14.66
N GLU A 87 -5.89 -2.85 -13.53
CA GLU A 87 -7.30 -2.45 -13.44
C GLU A 87 -7.52 -0.92 -13.46
N ASN A 88 -6.54 -0.14 -13.01
CA ASN A 88 -6.67 1.31 -12.85
C ASN A 88 -5.89 2.13 -13.91
N GLY A 89 -5.18 1.45 -14.82
CA GLY A 89 -4.48 2.08 -15.95
C GLY A 89 -3.27 2.93 -15.55
N ASP A 90 -2.59 2.56 -14.46
CA ASP A 90 -1.46 3.32 -13.89
C ASP A 90 -0.10 2.97 -14.51
#